data_AF-A0A7C1DKL4-F1
#
_entry.id   AF-A0A7C1DKL4-F1
#
_cell.length_a   1.000
_cell.length_b   1.000
_cell.length_c   1.000
_cell.angle_alpha   90.00
_cell.angle_beta   90.00
_cell.angle_gamma   90.00
#
_symmetry.space_group_name_H-M   'P 1'
#
loop_
_entity.id
_entity.type
_entity.pdbx_description
1 polymer ?
#
loop_
_entity_poly.entity_id
_entity_poly.type
_entity_poly.pdbx_seq_one_letter_code
_entity_poly.pdbx_strand_id
1 'polypeptide(L)'
;MNREQTIHALDSGAVMAECGPMRLVISSFVGKVPQREMNIRAAKESFSFLARVSAVKDRLQHPLKSVPDDLSEPIAREMVRSACMIGDPQLTPMAAVAGSLAAATADFLFDRGMTRVIVNNGGDIAVRLAGGQKVRVGVRDDVTRNSWSRVIALDAGRTSWGVATSGLGGRSFTSGIASAATVIAATASVADAAAT
;
A
#
# COMPACT_ATOMS: atom_id res chain seq x y z
N MET A 1 4.87 -5.29 -22.39
CA MET A 1 3.62 -4.57 -22.74
C MET A 1 3.71 -3.19 -22.11
N ASN A 2 3.84 -2.11 -22.90
CA ASN A 2 3.88 -0.75 -22.36
C ASN A 2 2.51 -0.45 -21.74
N ARG A 3 2.45 -0.45 -20.40
CA ARG A 3 1.25 -0.01 -19.68
C ARG A 3 1.18 1.51 -19.77
N GLU A 4 0.00 2.04 -20.06
CA GLU A 4 -0.24 3.48 -20.00
C GLU A 4 -0.01 3.96 -18.56
N GLN A 5 0.78 5.01 -18.42
CA GLN A 5 1.18 5.60 -17.13
C GLN A 5 0.66 7.03 -17.07
N THR A 6 -0.18 7.32 -16.08
CA THR A 6 -0.72 8.67 -15.90
C THR A 6 -0.45 9.18 -14.49
N ILE A 7 -0.20 10.49 -14.39
CA ILE A 7 -0.05 11.19 -13.12
C ILE A 7 -1.00 12.39 -13.13
N HIS A 8 -1.97 12.38 -12.23
CA HIS A 8 -2.93 13.45 -12.07
C HIS A 8 -2.65 14.22 -10.79
N ALA A 9 -2.62 15.54 -10.85
CA ALA A 9 -2.59 16.34 -9.64
C ALA A 9 -3.97 16.34 -8.98
N LEU A 10 -3.98 16.26 -7.66
CA LEU A 10 -5.17 16.38 -6.84
C LEU A 10 -5.07 17.65 -5.98
N ASP A 11 -6.16 17.96 -5.28
CA ASP A 11 -6.20 19.07 -4.35
C ASP A 11 -5.19 18.89 -3.20
N SER A 12 -4.81 20.00 -2.56
CA SER A 12 -3.91 20.01 -1.40
C SER A 12 -2.51 19.43 -1.64
N GLY A 13 -2.06 19.37 -2.90
CA GLY A 13 -0.72 18.93 -3.28
C GLY A 13 -0.53 17.41 -3.38
N ALA A 14 -1.61 16.63 -3.20
CA ALA A 14 -1.60 15.20 -3.46
C ALA A 14 -1.51 14.90 -4.97
N VAL A 15 -1.10 13.69 -5.32
CA VAL A 15 -1.12 13.21 -6.71
C VAL A 15 -1.71 11.82 -6.78
N MET A 16 -2.29 11.50 -7.93
CA MET A 16 -2.77 10.17 -8.28
C MET A 16 -1.88 9.60 -9.38
N ALA A 17 -1.33 8.40 -9.16
CA ALA A 17 -0.53 7.67 -10.14
C ALA A 17 -1.27 6.42 -10.58
N GLU A 18 -1.46 6.22 -11.88
CA GLU A 18 -2.15 5.05 -12.44
C GLU A 18 -1.26 4.33 -13.44
N CYS A 19 -1.17 3.01 -13.30
CA CYS A 19 -0.44 2.14 -14.22
C CYS A 19 -1.01 0.72 -14.17
N GLY A 20 -1.78 0.34 -15.19
CA GLY A 20 -2.54 -0.91 -15.19
C GLY A 20 -3.49 -0.99 -13.99
N PRO A 21 -3.45 -2.06 -13.15
CA PRO A 21 -4.35 -2.19 -12.00
C PRO A 21 -3.97 -1.30 -10.81
N MET A 22 -2.76 -0.74 -10.79
CA MET A 22 -2.26 0.08 -9.70
C MET A 22 -2.82 1.50 -9.79
N ARG A 23 -3.39 1.99 -8.69
CA ARG A 23 -3.87 3.37 -8.54
C ARG A 23 -3.48 3.89 -7.16
N LEU A 24 -2.41 4.69 -7.13
CA LEU A 24 -1.86 5.26 -5.89
C LEU A 24 -2.34 6.70 -5.71
N VAL A 25 -2.91 7.01 -4.55
CA VAL A 25 -3.05 8.38 -4.07
C VAL A 25 -1.91 8.67 -3.10
N ILE A 26 -1.06 9.62 -3.45
CA ILE A 26 0.20 9.92 -2.77
C ILE A 26 0.11 11.33 -2.17
N SER A 27 0.30 11.43 -0.86
CA SER A 27 0.37 12.69 -0.13
C SER A 27 1.57 12.68 0.80
N SER A 28 2.40 13.72 0.74
CA SER A 28 3.52 13.90 1.66
C SER A 28 3.70 15.35 2.08
N PHE A 29 4.27 15.52 3.27
CA PHE A 29 4.42 16.81 3.94
C PHE A 29 5.76 16.89 4.67
N VAL A 30 6.31 18.11 4.74
CA VAL A 30 7.30 18.51 5.75
C VAL A 30 6.58 19.41 6.74
N GLY A 31 6.39 18.92 7.97
CA GLY A 31 5.44 19.50 8.92
C GLY A 31 4.03 19.58 8.31
N LYS A 32 3.53 20.81 8.13
CA LYS A 32 2.23 21.10 7.52
C LYS A 32 2.29 21.44 6.03
N VAL A 33 3.49 21.54 5.45
CA VAL A 33 3.67 22.01 4.07
C VAL A 33 3.62 20.83 3.09
N PRO A 34 2.63 20.76 2.18
CA PRO A 34 2.53 19.69 1.19
C PRO A 34 3.68 19.75 0.19
N GLN A 35 4.16 18.59 -0.26
CA GLN A 35 5.35 18.45 -1.11
C GLN A 35 4.99 17.83 -2.47
N ARG A 36 4.31 18.62 -3.32
CA ARG A 36 3.73 18.13 -4.58
C ARG A 36 4.78 17.61 -5.56
N GLU A 37 5.90 18.31 -5.72
CA GLU A 37 6.98 17.90 -6.63
C GLU A 37 7.57 16.56 -6.20
N MET A 38 7.69 16.33 -4.90
CA MET A 38 8.13 15.04 -4.35
C MET A 38 7.08 13.95 -4.58
N ASN A 39 5.79 14.26 -4.44
CA ASN A 39 4.71 13.33 -4.75
C ASN A 39 4.75 12.91 -6.24
N ILE A 40 5.02 13.83 -7.17
CA ILE A 40 5.18 13.52 -8.61
C ILE A 40 6.40 12.60 -8.83
N ARG A 41 7.52 12.83 -8.14
CA ARG A 41 8.70 11.95 -8.22
C ARG A 41 8.40 10.54 -7.71
N ALA A 42 7.70 10.44 -6.58
CA ALA A 42 7.28 9.16 -6.00
C ALA A 42 6.29 8.41 -6.91
N ALA A 43 5.39 9.13 -7.58
CA ALA A 43 4.51 8.55 -8.60
C ALA A 43 5.31 7.90 -9.74
N LYS A 44 6.31 8.60 -10.30
CA LYS A 44 7.18 8.04 -11.34
C LYS A 44 7.95 6.81 -10.84
N GLU A 45 8.51 6.89 -9.63
CA GLU A 45 9.25 5.77 -9.05
C GLU A 45 8.35 4.55 -8.78
N SER A 46 7.09 4.77 -8.40
CA SER A 46 6.13 3.68 -8.20
C SER A 46 5.90 2.84 -9.46
N PHE A 47 6.00 3.45 -10.65
CA PHE A 47 5.93 2.71 -11.92
C PHE A 47 7.13 1.79 -12.12
N SER A 48 8.33 2.25 -11.74
CA SER A 48 9.54 1.42 -11.72
C SER A 48 9.39 0.25 -10.74
N PHE A 49 8.86 0.49 -9.54
CA PHE A 49 8.58 -0.57 -8.57
C PHE A 49 7.62 -1.62 -9.12
N LEU A 50 6.50 -1.19 -9.71
CA LEU A 50 5.54 -2.09 -10.33
C LEU A 50 6.17 -2.89 -11.48
N ALA A 51 7.03 -2.28 -12.29
CA ALA A 51 7.71 -2.96 -13.38
C ALA A 51 8.65 -4.06 -12.86
N ARG A 52 9.44 -3.79 -11.81
CA ARG A 52 10.33 -4.78 -11.17
C ARG A 52 9.55 -5.95 -10.57
N VAL A 53 8.48 -5.68 -9.83
CA VAL A 53 7.60 -6.73 -9.26
C VAL A 53 6.93 -7.53 -10.38
N SER A 54 6.46 -6.85 -11.43
CA SER A 54 5.82 -7.53 -12.58
C SER A 54 6.78 -8.48 -13.30
N ALA A 55 8.09 -8.17 -13.33
CA ALA A 55 9.10 -9.03 -13.97
C ALA A 55 9.31 -10.37 -13.24
N VAL A 56 8.94 -10.46 -11.96
CA VAL A 56 9.04 -11.71 -11.16
C VAL A 56 7.67 -12.29 -10.79
N LYS A 57 6.58 -11.76 -11.37
CA LYS A 57 5.18 -12.13 -11.05
C LYS A 57 4.94 -13.63 -11.14
N ASP A 58 5.44 -14.30 -12.17
CA ASP A 58 5.19 -15.74 -12.36
C ASP A 58 5.73 -16.57 -11.18
N ARG A 59 6.77 -16.10 -10.51
CA ARG A 59 7.30 -16.75 -9.29
C ARG A 59 6.42 -16.47 -8.06
N LEU A 60 5.78 -15.30 -8.00
CA LEU A 60 5.00 -14.83 -6.86
C LEU A 60 3.56 -15.33 -6.85
N GLN A 61 3.05 -15.83 -7.98
CA GLN A 61 1.69 -16.35 -8.12
C GLN A 61 1.51 -17.79 -7.61
N HIS A 62 2.59 -18.43 -7.15
CA HIS A 62 2.55 -19.78 -6.62
C HIS A 62 2.45 -19.78 -5.08
N PRO A 63 1.94 -20.87 -4.47
CA PRO A 63 1.97 -21.04 -3.02
C PRO A 63 3.37 -20.87 -2.44
N LEU A 64 3.48 -20.39 -1.20
CA LEU A 64 4.76 -20.02 -0.58
C LEU A 64 5.84 -21.11 -0.66
N LYS A 65 5.45 -22.39 -0.53
CA LYS A 65 6.36 -23.55 -0.62
C LYS A 65 7.05 -23.70 -1.98
N SER A 66 6.49 -23.09 -3.02
CA SER A 66 6.98 -23.16 -4.40
C SER A 66 7.71 -21.89 -4.83
N VAL A 67 7.76 -20.87 -3.98
CA VAL A 67 8.47 -19.63 -4.27
C VAL A 67 9.96 -19.86 -4.01
N PRO A 68 10.87 -19.63 -4.99
CA PRO A 68 12.28 -19.88 -4.76
C PRO A 68 12.91 -18.82 -3.85
N ASP A 69 13.83 -19.25 -2.98
CA ASP A 69 14.49 -18.41 -1.96
C ASP A 69 15.44 -17.34 -2.54
N ASP A 70 15.78 -17.43 -3.84
CA ASP A 70 16.76 -16.56 -4.51
C ASP A 70 16.15 -15.29 -5.15
N LEU A 71 14.97 -14.85 -4.68
CA LEU A 71 14.39 -13.58 -5.13
C LEU A 71 15.32 -12.40 -4.79
N SER A 72 15.84 -11.72 -5.81
CA SER A 72 16.71 -10.55 -5.64
C SER A 72 15.95 -9.23 -5.51
N GLU A 73 14.69 -9.18 -5.97
CA GLU A 73 13.86 -7.97 -5.94
C GLU A 73 13.35 -7.70 -4.52
N PRO A 74 13.67 -6.54 -3.88
CA PRO A 74 13.38 -6.30 -2.47
C PRO A 74 11.89 -6.30 -2.10
N ILE A 75 11.03 -5.74 -2.95
CA ILE A 75 9.58 -5.68 -2.72
C ILE A 75 8.99 -7.09 -2.80
N ALA A 76 9.42 -7.90 -3.77
CA ALA A 76 9.03 -9.29 -3.90
C ALA A 76 9.42 -10.13 -2.68
N ARG A 77 10.62 -9.91 -2.11
CA ARG A 77 11.03 -10.56 -0.86
C ARG A 77 10.15 -10.16 0.31
N GLU A 78 9.78 -8.88 0.40
CA GLU A 78 8.86 -8.39 1.44
C GLU A 78 7.47 -9.01 1.30
N MET A 79 6.96 -9.12 0.06
CA MET A 79 5.69 -9.82 -0.21
C MET A 79 5.72 -11.28 0.28
N VAL A 80 6.82 -12.00 0.04
CA VAL A 80 6.99 -13.37 0.54
C VAL A 80 7.00 -13.40 2.07
N ARG A 81 7.77 -12.51 2.72
CA ARG A 81 7.82 -12.42 4.18
C ARG A 81 6.45 -12.14 4.78
N SER A 82 5.71 -11.19 4.21
CA SER A 82 4.37 -10.84 4.66
C SER A 82 3.42 -12.03 4.59
N ALA A 83 3.38 -12.72 3.45
CA ALA A 83 2.55 -13.91 3.29
C ALA A 83 2.99 -15.06 4.24
N CYS A 84 4.29 -15.27 4.42
CA CYS A 84 4.82 -16.25 5.40
C CYS A 84 4.39 -15.92 6.84
N MET A 85 4.35 -14.64 7.22
CA MET A 85 3.92 -14.23 8.57
C MET A 85 2.44 -14.51 8.83
N ILE A 86 1.59 -14.50 7.79
CA ILE A 86 0.17 -14.85 7.95
C ILE A 86 0.02 -16.35 8.22
N GLY A 87 0.88 -17.17 7.60
CA GLY A 87 0.90 -18.61 7.83
C GLY A 87 -0.23 -19.39 7.15
N ASP A 88 -1.01 -18.74 6.29
CA ASP A 88 -2.03 -19.42 5.48
C ASP A 88 -1.35 -20.14 4.29
N PRO A 89 -1.47 -21.48 4.18
CA PRO A 89 -0.84 -22.26 3.12
C PRO A 89 -1.40 -22.02 1.71
N GLN A 90 -2.59 -21.42 1.60
CA GLN A 90 -3.22 -21.07 0.32
C GLN A 90 -2.84 -19.66 -0.15
N LEU A 91 -2.30 -18.83 0.75
CA LEU A 91 -1.88 -17.48 0.42
C LEU A 91 -0.63 -17.51 -0.47
N THR A 92 -0.65 -16.68 -1.51
CA THR A 92 0.52 -16.43 -2.35
C THR A 92 1.10 -15.06 -2.01
N PRO A 93 2.39 -14.79 -2.26
CA PRO A 93 2.96 -13.46 -2.09
C PRO A 93 2.17 -12.34 -2.79
N MET A 94 1.41 -12.64 -3.84
CA MET A 94 0.55 -11.66 -4.52
C MET A 94 -0.51 -11.03 -3.62
N ALA A 95 -0.89 -11.66 -2.51
CA ALA A 95 -1.81 -11.08 -1.52
C ALA A 95 -1.25 -9.85 -0.79
N ALA A 96 0.06 -9.59 -0.91
CA ALA A 96 0.71 -8.42 -0.31
C ALA A 96 1.05 -7.34 -1.34
N VAL A 97 0.70 -7.50 -2.62
CA VAL A 97 1.25 -6.68 -3.72
C VAL A 97 0.87 -5.21 -3.60
N ALA A 98 -0.37 -4.90 -3.24
CA ALA A 98 -0.88 -3.54 -3.24
C ALA A 98 -0.28 -2.75 -2.07
N GLY A 99 -0.27 -3.36 -0.88
CA GLY A 99 0.35 -2.84 0.32
C GLY A 99 1.87 -2.73 0.21
N SER A 100 2.54 -3.66 -0.47
CA SER A 100 4.00 -3.60 -0.65
C SER A 100 4.42 -2.46 -1.59
N LEU A 101 3.67 -2.23 -2.67
CA LEU A 101 3.90 -1.09 -3.56
C LEU A 101 3.63 0.24 -2.84
N ALA A 102 2.54 0.33 -2.07
CA ALA A 102 2.25 1.50 -1.24
C ALA A 102 3.38 1.78 -0.22
N ALA A 103 3.87 0.74 0.45
CA ALA A 103 4.96 0.84 1.43
C ALA A 103 6.26 1.33 0.77
N ALA A 104 6.68 0.73 -0.34
CA ALA A 104 7.90 1.13 -1.05
C ALA A 104 7.84 2.59 -1.53
N THR A 105 6.68 3.05 -2.03
CA THR A 105 6.48 4.45 -2.40
C THR A 105 6.50 5.38 -1.18
N ALA A 106 5.96 4.93 -0.03
CA ALA A 106 6.02 5.70 1.21
C ALA A 106 7.46 5.82 1.75
N ASP A 107 8.24 4.72 1.70
CA ASP A 107 9.66 4.70 2.09
C ASP A 107 10.48 5.63 1.20
N PHE A 108 10.27 5.59 -0.12
CA PHE A 108 10.94 6.50 -1.06
C PHE A 108 10.79 7.98 -0.66
N LEU A 109 9.60 8.39 -0.21
CA LEU A 109 9.31 9.74 0.25
C LEU A 109 9.92 10.02 1.62
N PHE A 110 9.74 9.09 2.57
CA PHE A 110 10.18 9.25 3.94
C PHE A 110 11.71 9.34 4.06
N ASP A 111 12.43 8.51 3.31
CA ASP A 111 13.90 8.53 3.21
C ASP A 111 14.44 9.86 2.62
N ARG A 112 13.57 10.67 2.03
CA ARG A 112 13.87 11.99 1.46
C ARG A 112 13.38 13.14 2.34
N GLY A 113 13.15 12.89 3.63
CA GLY A 113 12.91 13.90 4.64
C GLY A 113 11.44 14.30 4.83
N MET A 114 10.50 13.60 4.18
CA MET A 114 9.08 13.83 4.43
C MET A 114 8.73 13.41 5.86
N THR A 115 8.05 14.27 6.62
CA THR A 115 7.72 13.98 8.03
C THR A 115 6.37 13.32 8.21
N ARG A 116 5.51 13.41 7.19
CA ARG A 116 4.21 12.74 7.14
C ARG A 116 3.95 12.29 5.72
N VAL A 117 3.81 10.98 5.51
CA VAL A 117 3.56 10.37 4.21
C VAL A 117 2.34 9.46 4.31
N ILE A 118 1.45 9.55 3.33
CA ILE A 118 0.27 8.71 3.19
C ILE A 118 0.22 8.28 1.73
N VAL A 119 0.27 6.96 1.50
CA VAL A 119 0.14 6.36 0.17
C VAL A 119 -0.97 5.33 0.22
N ASN A 120 -2.03 5.52 -0.56
CA ASN A 120 -3.17 4.61 -0.63
C ASN A 120 -3.23 3.93 -2.01
N ASN A 121 -3.14 2.61 -2.04
CA ASN A 121 -3.31 1.79 -3.22
C ASN A 121 -4.64 1.03 -3.18
N GLY A 122 -5.74 1.71 -3.49
CA GLY A 122 -7.05 1.04 -3.63
C GLY A 122 -7.67 0.46 -2.34
N GLY A 123 -7.21 0.87 -1.16
CA GLY A 123 -7.61 0.32 0.14
C GLY A 123 -6.43 -0.05 1.02
N ASP A 124 -5.25 -0.26 0.41
CA ASP A 124 -4.01 -0.60 1.10
C ASP A 124 -3.15 0.65 1.31
N ILE A 125 -3.11 1.09 2.55
CA ILE A 125 -2.60 2.39 2.96
C ILE A 125 -1.30 2.22 3.73
N ALA A 126 -0.21 2.75 3.18
CA ALA A 126 1.05 2.93 3.89
C ALA A 126 1.13 4.34 4.48
N VAL A 127 1.51 4.43 5.75
CA VAL A 127 1.72 5.69 6.45
C VAL A 127 3.13 5.73 7.03
N ARG A 128 3.80 6.89 6.90
CA ARG A 128 5.05 7.19 7.62
C ARG A 128 4.91 8.48 8.42
N LEU A 129 5.38 8.45 9.67
CA LEU A 129 5.24 9.58 10.61
C LEU A 129 6.55 9.85 11.34
N ALA A 130 6.92 11.13 11.41
CA ALA A 130 8.01 11.65 12.22
C ALA A 130 7.55 12.92 12.94
N GLY A 131 8.35 13.45 13.87
CA GLY A 131 8.13 14.79 14.45
C GLY A 131 6.75 15.01 15.07
N GLY A 132 6.22 14.03 15.81
CA GLY A 132 4.93 14.12 16.49
C GLY A 132 3.71 14.19 15.58
N GLN A 133 3.88 13.96 14.27
CA GLN A 133 2.79 13.97 13.30
C GLN A 133 1.78 12.86 13.59
N LYS A 134 0.52 13.12 13.22
CA LYS A 134 -0.61 12.20 13.38
C LYS A 134 -1.41 12.09 12.09
N VAL A 135 -2.02 10.94 11.88
CA VAL A 135 -2.92 10.64 10.77
C VAL A 135 -4.17 9.96 11.31
N ARG A 136 -5.33 10.28 10.72
CA ARG A 136 -6.58 9.58 10.96
C ARG A 136 -6.96 8.85 9.69
N VAL A 137 -7.21 7.56 9.79
CA VAL A 137 -7.68 6.72 8.68
C VAL A 137 -9.15 6.42 8.91
N GLY A 138 -10.01 6.90 8.03
CA GLY A 138 -11.43 6.59 8.05
C GLY A 138 -11.69 5.24 7.39
N VAL A 139 -12.44 4.37 8.06
CA VAL A 139 -12.89 3.09 7.53
C VAL A 139 -14.35 3.21 7.13
N ARG A 140 -14.69 2.68 5.95
CA ARG A 140 -16.06 2.63 5.43
C ARG A 140 -16.46 1.17 5.38
N ASP A 141 -17.58 0.85 6.01
CA ASP A 141 -18.27 -0.43 5.92
C ASP A 141 -19.01 -0.59 4.57
N ASP A 142 -19.36 0.53 3.95
CA ASP A 142 -20.02 0.59 2.65
C ASP A 142 -19.35 1.65 1.75
N VAL A 143 -18.77 1.19 0.64
CA VAL A 143 -18.09 2.04 -0.35
C VAL A 143 -19.01 3.07 -1.02
N THR A 144 -20.33 2.90 -0.94
CA THR A 144 -21.32 3.83 -1.48
C THR A 144 -21.63 5.01 -0.55
N ARG A 145 -21.36 4.87 0.76
CA ARG A 145 -21.72 5.88 1.78
C ARG A 145 -20.61 6.87 2.05
N ASN A 146 -20.84 8.17 1.87
CA ASN A 146 -19.80 9.19 2.05
C ASN A 146 -19.33 9.42 3.50
N SER A 147 -19.86 8.66 4.47
CA SER A 147 -19.50 8.73 5.89
C SER A 147 -18.56 7.60 6.30
N TRP A 148 -17.69 7.87 7.28
CA TRP A 148 -16.83 6.87 7.92
C TRP A 148 -17.59 6.17 9.04
N SER A 149 -17.57 4.84 9.08
CA SER A 149 -18.16 4.08 10.18
C SER A 149 -17.22 4.01 11.38
N ARG A 150 -15.90 4.04 11.14
CA ARG A 150 -14.86 4.03 12.17
C ARG A 150 -13.69 4.93 11.78
N VAL A 151 -12.94 5.38 12.78
CA VAL A 151 -11.71 6.18 12.59
C VAL A 151 -10.58 5.56 13.40
N ILE A 152 -9.48 5.26 12.71
CA ILE A 152 -8.24 4.76 13.30
C ILE A 152 -7.28 5.94 13.46
N ALA A 153 -6.77 6.17 14.66
CA ALA A 153 -5.76 7.19 14.93
C ALA A 153 -4.36 6.57 14.92
N LEU A 154 -3.47 7.11 14.10
CA LEU A 154 -2.07 6.72 13.97
C LEU A 154 -1.18 7.89 14.36
N ASP A 155 -0.11 7.62 15.11
CA ASP A 155 0.83 8.63 15.55
C ASP A 155 2.29 8.20 15.36
N ALA A 156 3.19 9.17 15.56
CA ALA A 156 4.63 9.01 15.42
C ALA A 156 5.30 8.18 16.54
N GLY A 157 4.54 7.56 17.45
CA GLY A 157 5.06 6.53 18.36
C GLY A 157 5.57 5.29 17.61
N ARG A 158 5.12 5.11 16.36
CA ARG A 158 5.78 4.27 15.35
C ARG A 158 6.01 5.08 14.08
N THR A 159 7.14 4.83 13.43
CA THR A 159 7.50 5.53 12.18
C THR A 159 6.75 4.99 10.97
N SER A 160 6.24 3.75 11.03
CA SER A 160 5.55 3.07 9.95
C SER A 160 4.24 2.44 10.43
N TRP A 161 3.22 2.55 9.59
CA TRP A 161 1.94 1.89 9.73
C TRP A 161 1.44 1.36 8.38
N GLY A 162 0.70 0.26 8.43
CA GLY A 162 -0.11 -0.27 7.33
C GLY A 162 -1.56 -0.38 7.74
N VAL A 163 -2.47 0.01 6.87
CA VAL A 163 -3.91 -0.24 7.01
C VAL A 163 -4.42 -0.81 5.70
N ALA A 164 -5.03 -1.98 5.73
CA ALA A 164 -5.62 -2.61 4.55
C ALA A 164 -7.08 -2.95 4.83
N THR A 165 -7.93 -2.87 3.82
CA THR A 165 -9.33 -3.29 3.94
C THR A 165 -9.73 -4.14 2.75
N SER A 166 -10.11 -5.39 3.03
CA SER A 166 -10.73 -6.30 2.04
C SER A 166 -12.24 -6.35 2.30
N GLY A 167 -13.06 -6.49 1.26
CA GLY A 167 -14.52 -6.49 1.40
C GLY A 167 -15.29 -6.60 0.08
N LEU A 168 -16.55 -7.05 0.17
CA LEU A 168 -17.47 -7.19 -0.96
C LEU A 168 -17.78 -5.81 -1.56
N GLY A 169 -17.58 -5.65 -2.87
CA GLY A 169 -17.74 -4.37 -3.58
C GLY A 169 -16.47 -3.49 -3.62
N GLY A 170 -15.38 -3.93 -2.98
CA GLY A 170 -14.04 -3.37 -3.17
C GLY A 170 -13.32 -3.95 -4.40
N ARG A 171 -12.01 -3.65 -4.54
CA ARG A 171 -11.16 -4.21 -5.61
C ARG A 171 -10.48 -5.54 -5.21
N SER A 172 -10.71 -6.03 -3.99
CA SER A 172 -10.06 -7.22 -3.41
C SER A 172 -11.01 -8.42 -3.41
N PHE A 173 -10.46 -9.64 -3.56
CA PHE A 173 -11.21 -10.89 -3.45
C PHE A 173 -11.56 -11.17 -1.98
N THR A 174 -12.81 -11.58 -1.71
CA THR A 174 -13.23 -12.02 -0.36
C THR A 174 -13.67 -13.48 -0.40
N SER A 175 -13.41 -14.23 0.67
CA SER A 175 -13.92 -15.61 0.87
C SER A 175 -15.42 -15.69 1.21
N GLY A 176 -16.12 -14.56 1.35
CA GLY A 176 -17.58 -14.50 1.54
C GLY A 176 -18.08 -14.63 2.99
N ILE A 177 -17.19 -14.66 3.99
CA ILE A 177 -17.55 -14.84 5.41
C ILE A 177 -17.84 -13.50 6.12
N ALA A 178 -17.23 -12.40 5.67
CA ALA A 178 -17.43 -11.05 6.22
C ALA A 178 -17.66 -10.03 5.09
N SER A 179 -18.48 -9.00 5.35
CA SER A 179 -18.74 -7.92 4.40
C SER A 179 -17.50 -7.05 4.13
N ALA A 180 -16.68 -6.83 5.16
CA ALA A 180 -15.36 -6.23 5.08
C ALA A 180 -14.51 -6.58 6.31
N ALA A 181 -13.20 -6.63 6.15
CA ALA A 181 -12.21 -6.77 7.21
C ALA A 181 -11.13 -5.70 7.04
N THR A 182 -10.81 -4.96 8.12
CA THR A 182 -9.73 -3.98 8.14
C THR A 182 -8.61 -4.44 9.07
N VAL A 183 -7.40 -4.52 8.55
CA VAL A 183 -6.19 -4.88 9.31
C VAL A 183 -5.30 -3.66 9.51
N ILE A 184 -4.73 -3.53 10.71
CA ILE A 184 -3.70 -2.55 11.03
C ILE A 184 -2.42 -3.32 11.39
N ALA A 185 -1.31 -3.00 10.73
CA ALA A 185 -0.02 -3.65 10.95
C ALA A 185 1.13 -2.65 10.94
N ALA A 186 2.36 -3.14 11.21
CA ALA A 186 3.56 -2.31 11.15
C ALA A 186 3.90 -1.85 9.72
N THR A 187 3.51 -2.62 8.70
CA THR A 187 3.70 -2.29 7.29
C THR A 187 2.42 -2.55 6.51
N ALA A 188 2.21 -1.82 5.40
CA ALA A 188 1.06 -2.04 4.54
C ALA A 188 1.12 -3.40 3.83
N SER A 189 2.32 -3.92 3.55
CA SER A 189 2.52 -5.27 3.00
C SER A 189 1.90 -6.35 3.89
N VAL A 190 2.14 -6.28 5.21
CA VAL A 190 1.56 -7.25 6.16
C VAL A 190 0.06 -7.05 6.32
N ALA A 191 -0.41 -5.80 6.35
CA ALA A 191 -1.83 -5.52 6.47
C ALA A 191 -2.61 -6.08 5.27
N ASP A 192 -2.12 -5.89 4.05
CA ASP A 192 -2.72 -6.36 2.79
C ASP A 192 -2.80 -7.90 2.77
N ALA A 193 -1.69 -8.57 3.07
CA ALA A 193 -1.64 -10.02 3.16
C ALA A 193 -2.64 -10.59 4.19
N ALA A 194 -2.76 -9.94 5.35
CA ALA A 194 -3.67 -10.36 6.42
C ALA A 194 -5.15 -10.03 6.16
N ALA A 195 -5.43 -9.06 5.29
CA ALA A 195 -6.80 -8.67 4.96
C ALA A 195 -7.41 -9.57 3.88
N THR A 196 -6.58 -10.32 3.13
CA THR A 196 -7.01 -11.29 2.12
C THR A 196 -7.60 -12.54 2.77
#